data_AF-A0A1Y3CHT4-F1
#
_entry.id   AF-A0A1Y3CHT4-F1
#
_cell.length_a   1.000
_cell.length_b   1.000
_cell.length_c   1.000
_cell.angle_alpha   90.00
_cell.angle_beta   90.00
_cell.angle_gamma   90.00
#
_symmetry.space_group_name_H-M   'P 1'
#
loop_
_entity.id
_entity.type
_entity.pdbx_description
1 polymer ?
#
loop_
_entity_poly.entity_id
_entity_poly.type
_entity_poly.pdbx_seq_one_letter_code
_entity_poly.pdbx_strand_id
1 'polypeptide(L)'
;MICEFINFIANIIIGFFNFILSINFLKILVIIPVYVFIQRVHNQAQQRSLKAVSDEIVKINDFLIEFIFKLNNLKAGDIVDDKTLTELIVLKAKINSHLNYLSEYLYAFPYGGPLNYFIFFCTKKYFSNDAKEKSDALELEYQENILDDTILSLEKNLVNNNKKLLPYSTHNTQKDILFNNDIKKIYKMKNNHIIHLDQKSIDKIISLSTNLISHLEDNTRKML
;
A
#
# COMPACT_ATOMS: atom_id res chain seq x y z
N MET A 1 9.40 -62.75 -37.01
CA MET A 1 10.30 -62.19 -35.96
C MET A 1 11.05 -60.93 -36.40
N ILE A 2 12.06 -60.98 -37.30
CA ILE A 2 12.83 -59.77 -37.68
C ILE A 2 11.96 -58.71 -38.39
N CYS A 3 11.12 -59.10 -39.36
CA CYS A 3 10.24 -58.16 -40.06
C CYS A 3 9.15 -57.56 -39.16
N GLU A 4 8.62 -58.32 -38.20
CA GLU A 4 7.63 -57.81 -37.23
C GLU A 4 8.25 -56.83 -36.24
N PHE A 5 9.50 -57.09 -35.83
CA PHE A 5 10.27 -56.17 -34.98
C PHE A 5 10.58 -54.85 -35.71
N ILE A 6 10.94 -54.91 -36.99
CA ILE A 6 11.15 -53.72 -37.82
C ILE A 6 9.85 -52.92 -37.98
N ASN A 7 8.71 -53.59 -38.24
CA ASN A 7 7.40 -52.93 -38.33
C ASN A 7 6.97 -52.29 -37.01
N PHE A 8 7.25 -52.93 -35.88
CA PHE A 8 6.97 -52.37 -34.56
C PHE A 8 7.77 -51.09 -34.30
N ILE A 9 9.08 -51.10 -34.59
CA ILE A 9 9.93 -49.91 -34.47
C ILE A 9 9.46 -48.80 -35.43
N ALA A 10 9.14 -49.13 -36.68
CA ALA A 10 8.66 -48.16 -37.66
C ALA A 10 7.35 -47.50 -37.20
N ASN A 11 6.41 -48.25 -36.64
CA ASN A 11 5.15 -47.71 -36.12
C ASN A 11 5.33 -46.80 -34.90
N ILE A 12 6.29 -47.11 -34.02
CA ILE A 12 6.65 -46.21 -32.91
C ILE A 12 7.20 -44.88 -33.45
N ILE A 13 8.11 -44.95 -34.43
CA ILE A 13 8.70 -43.76 -35.05
C ILE A 13 7.63 -42.92 -35.76
N ILE A 14 6.75 -43.55 -36.55
CA ILE A 14 5.65 -42.88 -37.25
C ILE A 14 4.67 -42.26 -36.25
N GLY A 15 4.31 -42.96 -35.18
CA GLY A 15 3.46 -42.44 -34.12
C GLY A 15 4.06 -41.22 -33.41
N PHE A 16 5.37 -41.23 -33.17
CA PHE A 16 6.10 -40.11 -32.60
C PHE A 16 6.12 -38.89 -33.54
N PHE A 17 6.39 -39.08 -34.83
CA PHE A 17 6.35 -38.00 -35.81
C PHE A 17 4.94 -37.43 -35.99
N ASN A 18 3.91 -38.28 -35.99
CA ASN A 18 2.51 -37.82 -36.02
C ASN A 18 2.13 -37.01 -34.77
N PHE A 19 2.68 -37.35 -33.60
CA PHE A 19 2.50 -36.58 -32.38
C PHE A 19 3.19 -35.21 -32.46
N ILE A 20 4.46 -35.16 -32.91
CA ILE A 20 5.21 -33.90 -33.09
C ILE A 20 4.54 -32.99 -34.12
N LEU A 21 4.08 -33.55 -35.23
CA LEU A 21 3.41 -32.81 -36.30
C LEU A 21 1.95 -32.48 -35.97
N SER A 22 1.42 -32.96 -34.84
CA SER A 22 0.06 -32.65 -34.44
C SER A 22 -0.08 -31.14 -34.19
N ILE A 23 -1.23 -30.60 -34.58
CA ILE A 23 -1.60 -29.20 -34.33
C ILE A 23 -1.54 -28.86 -32.83
N ASN A 24 -1.83 -29.83 -31.96
CA ASN A 24 -1.78 -29.65 -30.51
C ASN A 24 -0.34 -29.49 -30.01
N PHE A 25 0.61 -30.26 -30.51
CA PHE A 25 2.02 -30.11 -30.15
C PHE A 25 2.57 -28.75 -30.63
N LEU A 26 2.24 -28.35 -31.86
CA LEU A 26 2.59 -27.02 -32.39
C LEU A 26 2.01 -25.88 -31.54
N LYS A 27 0.76 -26.00 -31.07
CA LYS A 27 0.15 -25.03 -30.13
C LYS A 27 0.93 -24.96 -28.82
N ILE A 28 1.29 -26.10 -28.23
CA ILE A 28 2.06 -26.17 -26.98
C ILE A 28 3.43 -25.49 -27.15
N LEU A 29 4.10 -25.73 -28.28
CA LEU A 29 5.41 -25.16 -28.60
C LEU A 29 5.40 -23.63 -28.65
N VAL A 30 4.27 -23.01 -28.99
CA VAL A 30 4.09 -21.55 -28.99
C VAL A 30 3.58 -21.04 -27.64
N ILE A 31 2.61 -21.73 -27.02
CA ILE A 31 1.96 -21.28 -25.78
C ILE A 31 2.95 -21.27 -24.60
N ILE A 32 3.81 -22.30 -24.48
CA ILE A 32 4.75 -22.38 -23.36
C ILE A 32 5.73 -21.20 -23.35
N PRO A 33 6.46 -20.88 -24.43
CA PRO A 33 7.36 -19.73 -24.46
C PRO A 33 6.65 -18.39 -24.18
N VAL A 34 5.45 -18.19 -24.72
CA VAL A 34 4.67 -16.97 -24.49
C VAL A 34 4.27 -16.86 -23.02
N TYR A 35 3.81 -17.95 -22.41
CA TYR A 35 3.47 -17.99 -20.99
C TYR A 35 4.70 -17.67 -20.11
N VAL A 36 5.84 -18.31 -20.38
CA VAL A 36 7.10 -18.07 -19.64
C VAL A 36 7.55 -16.61 -19.79
N PHE A 37 7.39 -16.03 -20.97
CA PHE A 37 7.68 -14.62 -21.20
C PHE A 37 6.78 -13.71 -20.36
N ILE A 38 5.46 -13.94 -20.38
CA ILE A 38 4.49 -13.19 -19.56
C ILE A 38 4.82 -13.34 -18.08
N GLN A 39 5.16 -14.56 -17.62
CA GLN A 39 5.56 -14.82 -16.24
C GLN A 39 6.80 -14.02 -15.84
N ARG A 40 7.82 -13.95 -16.71
CA ARG A 40 9.04 -13.17 -16.43
C ARG A 40 8.75 -11.67 -16.35
N VAL A 41 7.96 -11.13 -17.28
CA VAL A 41 7.56 -9.72 -17.28
C VAL A 41 6.73 -9.40 -16.04
N HIS A 42 5.78 -10.27 -15.69
CA HIS A 42 4.96 -10.16 -14.50
C HIS A 42 5.80 -10.12 -13.22
N ASN A 43 6.71 -11.08 -13.04
CA ASN A 43 7.58 -11.14 -11.86
C ASN A 43 8.47 -9.89 -11.73
N GLN A 44 9.01 -9.41 -12.86
CA GLN A 44 9.82 -8.19 -12.89
C GLN A 44 8.99 -6.95 -12.53
N ALA A 45 7.75 -6.85 -13.01
CA ALA A 45 6.84 -5.77 -12.67
C ALA A 45 6.47 -5.83 -11.17
N GLN A 46 6.14 -7.01 -10.65
CA GLN A 46 5.83 -7.24 -9.24
C GLN A 46 6.97 -6.81 -8.32
N GLN A 47 8.20 -7.22 -8.60
CA GLN A 47 9.36 -6.84 -7.77
C GLN A 47 9.62 -5.32 -7.77
N ARG A 48 9.47 -4.67 -8.93
CA ARG A 48 9.64 -3.22 -9.04
C ARG A 48 8.55 -2.46 -8.29
N SER A 49 7.29 -2.87 -8.46
CA SER A 49 6.15 -2.27 -7.76
C SER A 49 6.23 -2.50 -6.25
N LEU A 50 6.60 -3.70 -5.81
CA LEU A 50 6.79 -4.01 -4.39
C LEU A 50 7.87 -3.12 -3.77
N LYS A 51 9.00 -2.96 -4.45
CA LYS A 51 10.06 -2.06 -4.00
C LYS A 51 9.56 -0.61 -3.89
N ALA A 52 8.85 -0.11 -4.91
CA ALA A 52 8.32 1.24 -4.89
C ALA A 52 7.34 1.45 -3.72
N VAL A 53 6.40 0.51 -3.50
CA VAL A 53 5.48 0.54 -2.35
C VAL A 53 6.24 0.54 -1.02
N SER A 54 7.23 -0.33 -0.87
CA SER A 54 8.06 -0.40 0.34
C SER A 54 8.82 0.91 0.58
N ASP A 55 9.41 1.51 -0.46
CA ASP A 55 10.15 2.76 -0.36
C ASP A 55 9.23 3.92 0.05
N GLU A 56 8.00 3.97 -0.46
CA GLU A 56 7.01 4.98 -0.07
C GLU A 56 6.54 4.79 1.38
N ILE A 57 6.25 3.56 1.80
CA ILE A 57 5.88 3.24 3.19
C ILE A 57 6.96 3.70 4.17
N VAL A 58 8.24 3.41 3.88
CA VAL A 58 9.36 3.82 4.74
C VAL A 58 9.41 5.34 4.87
N LYS A 59 9.29 6.07 3.75
CA LYS A 59 9.27 7.55 3.76
C LYS A 59 8.10 8.10 4.57
N ILE A 60 6.91 7.55 4.41
CA ILE A 60 5.72 7.97 5.17
C ILE A 60 5.96 7.78 6.66
N ASN A 61 6.44 6.59 7.07
CA ASN A 61 6.72 6.29 8.46
C ASN A 61 7.81 7.22 9.03
N ASP A 62 8.89 7.49 8.29
CA ASP A 62 9.96 8.40 8.71
C ASP A 62 9.44 9.83 8.90
N PHE A 63 8.69 10.36 7.93
CA PHE A 63 8.11 11.71 8.05
C PHE A 63 7.08 11.81 9.17
N LEU A 64 6.32 10.75 9.41
CA LEU A 64 5.33 10.69 10.50
C LEU A 64 6.02 10.69 11.87
N ILE A 65 7.08 9.91 12.03
CA ILE A 65 7.91 9.90 13.25
C ILE A 65 8.54 11.28 13.46
N GLU A 66 9.10 11.89 12.42
CA GLU A 66 9.69 13.24 12.50
C GLU A 66 8.63 14.28 12.92
N PHE A 67 7.45 14.24 12.30
CA PHE A 67 6.33 15.13 12.61
C PHE A 67 5.91 15.01 14.07
N ILE A 68 5.73 13.78 14.57
CA ILE A 68 5.33 13.53 15.96
C ILE A 68 6.42 13.98 16.93
N PHE A 69 7.68 13.69 16.64
CA PHE A 69 8.80 14.11 17.49
C PHE A 69 8.86 15.64 17.62
N LYS A 70 8.74 16.37 16.50
CA LYS A 70 8.73 17.83 16.51
C LYS A 70 7.51 18.38 17.25
N LEU A 71 6.34 17.77 17.06
CA LEU A 71 5.11 18.17 17.74
C LEU A 71 5.21 17.97 19.27
N ASN A 72 5.76 16.84 19.72
CA ASN A 72 5.91 16.51 21.15
C ASN A 72 6.85 17.46 21.90
N ASN A 73 7.75 18.13 21.18
CA ASN A 73 8.63 19.16 21.76
C ASN A 73 7.91 20.49 22.06
N LEU A 74 6.68 20.65 21.59
CA LEU A 74 5.87 21.85 21.79
C LEU A 74 4.85 21.62 22.91
N LYS A 75 4.70 22.56 23.85
CA LYS A 75 3.65 22.49 24.86
C LYS A 75 2.39 23.19 24.36
N ALA A 76 1.23 22.67 24.75
CA ALA A 76 -0.05 23.30 24.44
C ALA A 76 -0.07 24.74 25.00
N GLY A 77 -0.37 25.71 24.14
CA GLY A 77 -0.38 27.13 24.49
C GLY A 77 0.91 27.89 24.17
N ASP A 78 1.98 27.20 23.75
CA ASP A 78 3.19 27.85 23.27
C ASP A 78 2.91 28.65 21.98
N ILE A 79 3.56 29.80 21.86
CA ILE A 79 3.63 30.54 20.60
C ILE A 79 4.63 29.81 19.73
N VAL A 80 4.16 29.20 18.65
CA VAL A 80 5.03 28.51 17.70
C VAL A 80 5.70 29.56 16.82
N ASP A 81 7.02 29.48 16.70
CA ASP A 81 7.77 30.29 15.77
C ASP A 81 7.40 29.92 14.32
N ASP A 82 7.45 30.91 13.43
CA ASP A 82 7.04 30.73 12.03
C ASP A 82 7.84 29.65 11.31
N LYS A 83 9.09 29.43 11.73
CA LYS A 83 9.96 28.40 11.16
C LYS A 83 9.46 27.00 11.53
N THR A 84 9.25 26.69 12.81
CA THR A 84 8.72 25.38 13.24
C THR A 84 7.33 25.11 12.67
N LEU A 85 6.47 26.13 12.62
CA LEU A 85 5.15 26.00 12.00
C LEU A 85 5.26 25.64 10.50
N THR A 86 6.13 26.34 9.76
CA THR A 86 6.38 26.06 8.35
C THR A 86 6.92 24.64 8.15
N GLU A 87 7.85 24.20 9.00
CA GLU A 87 8.39 22.84 8.95
C GLU A 87 7.31 21.78 9.19
N LEU A 88 6.42 21.97 10.16
CA LEU A 88 5.31 21.04 10.42
C LEU A 88 4.31 21.00 9.26
N ILE A 89 4.00 22.15 8.64
CA ILE A 89 3.15 22.21 7.45
C ILE A 89 3.80 21.48 6.27
N VAL A 90 5.11 21.67 6.07
CA VAL A 90 5.86 20.98 5.01
C VAL A 90 5.88 19.47 5.24
N LEU A 91 6.10 19.00 6.48
CA LEU A 91 6.06 17.58 6.81
C LEU A 91 4.67 16.99 6.57
N LYS A 92 3.60 17.69 6.99
CA LYS A 92 2.22 17.30 6.71
C LYS A 92 1.94 17.18 5.20
N ALA A 93 2.42 18.13 4.41
CA ALA A 93 2.26 18.10 2.95
C ALA A 93 3.02 16.92 2.32
N LYS A 94 4.24 16.63 2.79
CA LYS A 94 5.03 15.47 2.35
C LYS A 94 4.33 14.16 2.65
N ILE A 95 3.83 13.97 3.89
CA ILE A 95 3.10 12.75 4.27
C ILE A 95 1.92 12.52 3.33
N ASN A 96 1.09 13.54 3.11
CA ASN A 96 -0.06 13.45 2.19
C ASN A 96 0.37 13.13 0.74
N SER A 97 1.44 13.76 0.24
CA SER A 97 1.94 13.47 -1.11
C SER A 97 2.40 12.01 -1.25
N HIS A 98 3.10 11.48 -0.25
CA HIS A 98 3.58 10.10 -0.26
C HIS A 98 2.46 9.08 -0.08
N LEU A 99 1.41 9.41 0.67
CA LEU A 99 0.19 8.59 0.74
C LEU A 99 -0.50 8.50 -0.63
N ASN A 100 -0.58 9.62 -1.37
CA ASN A 100 -1.14 9.61 -2.73
C ASN A 100 -0.29 8.74 -3.69
N TYR A 101 1.05 8.87 -3.63
CA TYR A 101 1.92 8.02 -4.44
C TYR A 101 1.78 6.54 -4.08
N LEU A 102 1.62 6.21 -2.79
CA LEU A 102 1.35 4.85 -2.34
C LEU A 102 0.07 4.30 -2.97
N SER A 103 -1.02 5.07 -2.96
CA SER A 103 -2.29 4.71 -3.61
C SER A 103 -2.14 4.48 -5.11
N GLU A 104 -1.40 5.35 -5.80
CA GLU A 104 -1.12 5.19 -7.23
C GLU A 104 -0.32 3.91 -7.53
N TYR A 105 0.68 3.60 -6.70
CA TYR A 105 1.48 2.38 -6.87
C TYR A 105 0.68 1.10 -6.57
N LEU A 106 -0.18 1.11 -5.56
CA LEU A 106 -1.07 -0.01 -5.24
C LEU A 106 -2.12 -0.21 -6.34
N TYR A 107 -2.73 0.87 -6.83
CA TYR A 107 -3.67 0.78 -7.95
C TYR A 107 -3.04 0.18 -9.21
N ALA A 108 -1.77 0.51 -9.48
CA ALA A 108 -1.03 -0.03 -10.62
C ALA A 108 -0.36 -1.39 -10.35
N PHE A 109 -0.52 -1.96 -9.15
CA PHE A 109 0.20 -3.16 -8.76
C PHE A 109 -0.25 -4.39 -9.59
N PRO A 110 0.68 -5.21 -10.10
CA PRO A 110 0.35 -6.41 -10.87
C PRO A 110 -0.12 -7.55 -9.94
N TYR A 111 -1.38 -7.48 -9.50
CA TYR A 111 -2.00 -8.46 -8.59
C TYR A 111 -2.25 -9.84 -9.22
N GLY A 112 -2.19 -10.87 -8.38
CA GLY A 112 -2.43 -12.26 -8.77
C GLY A 112 -1.27 -12.81 -9.61
N GLY A 113 -1.58 -13.74 -10.50
CA GLY A 113 -0.58 -14.44 -11.31
C GLY A 113 -0.39 -13.88 -12.72
N PRO A 114 0.49 -14.52 -13.52
CA PRO A 114 0.82 -14.08 -14.88
C PRO A 114 -0.41 -13.92 -15.78
N LEU A 115 -1.40 -14.81 -15.65
CA LEU A 115 -2.65 -14.73 -16.39
C LEU A 115 -3.54 -13.56 -15.93
N ASN A 116 -3.62 -13.32 -14.62
CA ASN A 116 -4.39 -12.21 -14.05
C ASN A 116 -3.80 -10.86 -14.51
N TYR A 117 -2.47 -10.76 -14.47
CA TYR A 117 -1.73 -9.62 -14.97
C TYR A 117 -1.91 -9.41 -16.49
N PHE A 118 -1.83 -10.48 -17.28
CA PHE A 118 -2.03 -10.37 -18.73
C PHE A 118 -3.44 -9.90 -19.09
N ILE A 119 -4.46 -10.43 -18.41
CA ILE A 119 -5.85 -9.98 -18.59
C ILE A 119 -6.00 -8.51 -18.19
N PHE A 120 -5.41 -8.10 -17.06
CA PHE A 120 -5.41 -6.70 -16.63
C PHE A 120 -4.68 -5.79 -17.63
N PHE A 121 -3.56 -6.23 -18.16
CA PHE A 121 -2.81 -5.49 -19.17
C PHE A 121 -3.65 -5.25 -20.44
N CYS A 122 -4.39 -6.27 -20.90
CA CYS A 122 -5.24 -6.17 -22.09
C CYS A 122 -6.57 -5.45 -21.86
N THR A 123 -7.21 -5.64 -20.70
CA THR A 123 -8.62 -5.24 -20.49
C THR A 123 -8.82 -4.22 -19.37
N LYS A 124 -7.75 -3.86 -18.65
CA LYS A 124 -7.80 -3.01 -17.44
C LYS A 124 -8.69 -3.54 -16.31
N LYS A 125 -9.00 -4.84 -16.34
CA LYS A 125 -9.75 -5.54 -15.29
C LYS A 125 -8.98 -6.78 -14.87
N TYR A 126 -8.94 -7.06 -13.57
CA TYR A 126 -8.42 -8.33 -13.09
C TYR A 126 -9.47 -9.43 -13.26
N PHE A 127 -9.00 -10.64 -13.50
CA PHE A 127 -9.83 -11.85 -13.49
C PHE A 127 -10.23 -12.24 -12.05
N SER A 128 -9.33 -12.09 -11.09
CA SER A 128 -9.59 -12.21 -9.66
C SER A 128 -9.12 -10.95 -8.93
N ASN A 129 -10.00 -10.41 -8.09
CA ASN A 129 -9.77 -9.18 -7.32
C ASN A 129 -9.33 -9.47 -5.87
N ASP A 130 -9.35 -10.71 -5.40
CA ASP A 130 -9.16 -11.04 -3.98
C ASP A 130 -7.86 -10.46 -3.39
N ALA A 131 -6.77 -10.56 -4.15
CA ALA A 131 -5.48 -10.02 -3.74
C ALA A 131 -5.48 -8.49 -3.67
N LYS A 132 -6.19 -7.85 -4.60
CA LYS A 132 -6.35 -6.39 -4.68
C LYS A 132 -7.24 -5.88 -3.55
N GLU A 133 -8.40 -6.48 -3.34
CA GLU A 133 -9.34 -6.09 -2.28
C GLU A 133 -8.71 -6.13 -0.90
N LYS A 134 -7.90 -7.16 -0.62
CA LYS A 134 -7.17 -7.23 0.65
C LYS A 134 -6.06 -6.18 0.77
N SER A 135 -5.40 -5.81 -0.33
CA SER A 135 -4.45 -4.71 -0.34
C SER A 135 -5.13 -3.36 -0.14
N ASP A 136 -6.24 -3.11 -0.84
CA ASP A 136 -7.04 -1.89 -0.72
C ASP A 136 -7.56 -1.72 0.72
N ALA A 137 -7.98 -2.81 1.39
CA ALA A 137 -8.42 -2.78 2.78
C ALA A 137 -7.28 -2.44 3.76
N LEU A 138 -6.09 -3.04 3.57
CA LEU A 138 -4.91 -2.75 4.40
C LEU A 138 -4.39 -1.34 4.17
N GLU A 139 -4.44 -0.86 2.92
CA GLU A 139 -4.12 0.52 2.58
C GLU A 139 -5.09 1.48 3.25
N LEU A 140 -6.39 1.26 3.13
CA LEU A 140 -7.41 2.08 3.76
C LEU A 140 -7.17 2.16 5.27
N GLU A 141 -6.99 1.01 5.94
CA GLU A 141 -6.72 0.98 7.38
C GLU A 141 -5.43 1.74 7.72
N TYR A 142 -4.37 1.59 6.92
CA TYR A 142 -3.13 2.33 7.10
C TYR A 142 -3.33 3.84 6.97
N GLN A 143 -4.03 4.30 5.92
CA GLN A 143 -4.32 5.71 5.69
C GLN A 143 -5.23 6.30 6.76
N GLU A 144 -6.29 5.58 7.17
CA GLU A 144 -7.19 6.01 8.24
C GLU A 144 -6.45 6.22 9.56
N ASN A 145 -5.52 5.32 9.92
CA ASN A 145 -4.74 5.50 11.16
C ASN A 145 -3.76 6.69 11.08
N ILE A 146 -3.45 7.18 9.88
CA ILE A 146 -2.59 8.35 9.67
C ILE A 146 -3.40 9.64 9.54
N LEU A 147 -4.51 9.63 8.80
CA LEU A 147 -5.24 10.82 8.37
C LEU A 147 -6.56 11.01 9.12
N ASP A 148 -7.27 9.92 9.42
CA ASP A 148 -8.60 10.03 10.00
C ASP A 148 -8.51 10.49 11.45
N ASP A 149 -9.23 11.58 11.69
CA ASP A 149 -9.23 12.35 12.91
C ASP A 149 -7.89 12.96 13.34
N THR A 150 -6.73 12.62 12.79
CA THR A 150 -5.44 13.16 13.23
C THR A 150 -5.19 14.62 12.79
N ILE A 151 -4.16 15.24 13.38
CA ILE A 151 -3.65 16.58 13.00
C ILE A 151 -3.10 16.61 11.55
N LEU A 152 -2.84 15.44 10.98
CA LEU A 152 -2.32 15.27 9.63
C LEU A 152 -3.42 15.37 8.57
N SER A 153 -4.70 15.31 8.97
CA SER A 153 -5.85 15.62 8.11
C SER A 153 -5.72 17.02 7.51
N LEU A 154 -5.81 17.13 6.18
CA LEU A 154 -5.63 18.37 5.43
C LEU A 154 -6.53 19.51 5.92
N GLU A 155 -7.70 19.18 6.47
CA GLU A 155 -8.73 20.14 6.90
C GLU A 155 -8.45 20.79 8.26
N LYS A 156 -7.53 20.23 9.06
CA LYS A 156 -7.24 20.73 10.41
C LYS A 156 -6.06 21.72 10.41
N ASN A 157 -6.33 22.94 10.86
CA ASN A 157 -5.30 23.95 11.10
C ASN A 157 -4.50 23.62 12.38
N LEU A 158 -3.18 23.73 12.30
CA LEU A 158 -2.26 23.45 13.43
C LEU A 158 -2.30 24.54 14.52
N VAL A 159 -2.59 25.78 14.12
CA VAL A 159 -2.53 26.97 14.98
C VAL A 159 -3.74 27.87 14.76
N ASN A 160 -4.09 28.65 15.79
CA ASN A 160 -5.11 29.69 15.70
C ASN A 160 -4.54 30.95 15.01
N ASN A 161 -5.39 31.94 14.72
CA ASN A 161 -5.04 33.24 14.12
C ASN A 161 -3.92 33.98 14.88
N ASN A 162 -3.69 33.64 16.16
CA ASN A 162 -2.65 34.21 17.00
C ASN A 162 -1.37 33.34 17.08
N LYS A 163 -1.17 32.38 16.17
CA LYS A 163 -0.03 31.42 16.13
C LYS A 163 0.15 30.55 17.38
N LYS A 164 -0.87 30.50 18.23
CA LYS A 164 -0.92 29.55 19.35
C LYS A 164 -1.35 28.19 18.82
N LEU A 165 -0.65 27.13 19.22
CA LEU A 165 -1.11 25.77 19.00
C LEU A 165 -2.53 25.65 19.50
N LEU A 166 -3.43 25.21 18.61
CA LEU A 166 -4.79 24.96 19.02
C LEU A 166 -4.75 23.85 20.09
N PRO A 167 -5.37 24.06 21.27
CA PRO A 167 -5.55 22.96 22.19
C PRO A 167 -6.33 21.87 21.47
N TYR A 168 -5.89 20.64 21.65
CA TYR A 168 -6.55 19.46 21.11
C TYR A 168 -7.99 19.45 21.61
N SER A 169 -8.92 19.86 20.76
CA SER A 169 -10.34 19.97 21.07
C SER A 169 -11.06 18.79 20.44
N THR A 170 -11.61 17.90 21.27
CA THR A 170 -12.61 16.92 20.84
C THR A 170 -13.92 17.65 20.53
N HIS A 171 -14.31 17.61 19.26
CA HIS A 171 -15.57 18.00 18.63
C HIS A 171 -16.42 19.12 19.26
N ASN A 172 -16.41 20.24 18.52
CA ASN A 172 -17.50 21.17 18.21
C ASN A 172 -17.10 22.60 18.56
N THR A 173 -16.47 23.29 17.61
CA THR A 173 -16.57 24.75 17.49
C THR A 173 -15.96 25.20 16.15
N GLN A 174 -16.68 24.94 15.05
CA GLN A 174 -17.03 26.08 14.20
C GLN A 174 -18.27 26.71 14.82
N LYS A 175 -18.05 27.62 15.78
CA LYS A 175 -18.91 28.74 16.19
C LYS A 175 -18.33 29.33 17.48
N ASP A 176 -17.76 30.52 17.34
CA ASP A 176 -17.60 31.58 18.34
C ASP A 176 -17.04 31.25 19.73
N ILE A 177 -15.82 31.76 19.98
CA ILE A 177 -15.28 32.44 21.19
C ILE A 177 -15.96 32.13 22.55
N LEU A 178 -15.19 31.70 23.57
CA LEU A 178 -14.96 32.43 24.84
C LEU A 178 -14.11 31.64 25.86
N PHE A 179 -13.30 32.38 26.62
CA PHE A 179 -12.46 31.93 27.73
C PHE A 179 -13.24 31.19 28.83
N ASN A 180 -12.61 30.19 29.45
CA ASN A 180 -12.59 30.15 30.92
C ASN A 180 -11.29 29.53 31.45
N ASN A 181 -10.69 30.22 32.41
CA ASN A 181 -9.50 29.81 33.15
C ASN A 181 -9.89 28.72 34.15
N ASP A 182 -8.92 27.87 34.46
CA ASP A 182 -9.00 26.80 35.45
C ASP A 182 -9.89 25.62 35.06
N ILE A 183 -9.27 24.46 34.87
CA ILE A 183 -9.54 23.26 35.66
C ILE A 183 -8.61 22.14 35.18
N LYS A 184 -7.74 21.72 36.11
CA LYS A 184 -6.99 20.46 36.10
C LYS A 184 -7.99 19.30 36.13
N LYS A 185 -7.77 18.26 35.30
CA LYS A 185 -8.48 16.94 35.22
C LYS A 185 -9.82 17.02 34.42
N ILE A 186 -10.29 16.08 33.57
CA ILE A 186 -10.29 14.60 33.67
C ILE A 186 -10.94 13.90 32.42
N TYR A 187 -10.62 12.61 32.23
CA TYR A 187 -11.32 11.42 31.63
C TYR A 187 -11.87 11.30 30.17
N LYS A 188 -11.79 10.02 29.71
CA LYS A 188 -12.14 9.39 28.42
C LYS A 188 -13.63 9.41 28.03
N MET A 189 -13.93 9.36 26.72
CA MET A 189 -15.04 8.56 26.17
C MET A 189 -14.78 7.93 24.80
N LYS A 190 -14.92 6.61 24.72
CA LYS A 190 -15.07 5.80 23.49
C LYS A 190 -16.13 6.46 22.57
N ASN A 191 -15.89 6.50 21.24
CA ASN A 191 -16.76 7.07 20.19
C ASN A 191 -16.71 8.60 19.98
N ASN A 192 -15.54 9.25 20.05
CA ASN A 192 -15.29 10.65 19.61
C ASN A 192 -13.84 11.06 19.95
N HIS A 193 -12.85 10.27 19.54
CA HIS A 193 -11.45 10.50 19.90
C HIS A 193 -10.59 10.69 18.66
N ILE A 194 -10.01 11.88 18.54
CA ILE A 194 -8.79 12.03 17.76
C ILE A 194 -7.69 11.24 18.48
N ILE A 195 -7.13 10.27 17.78
CA ILE A 195 -6.06 9.40 18.27
C ILE A 195 -4.84 10.28 18.55
N HIS A 196 -4.44 10.35 19.82
CA HIS A 196 -3.12 10.87 20.18
C HIS A 196 -2.09 9.98 19.50
N LEU A 197 -1.27 10.53 18.62
CA LEU A 197 -0.15 9.83 18.00
C LEU A 197 0.94 9.59 19.05
N ASP A 198 0.65 8.68 19.99
CA ASP A 198 1.59 8.13 20.95
C ASP A 198 2.45 7.03 20.31
N GLN A 199 3.47 6.55 21.04
CA GLN A 199 4.31 5.46 20.56
C GLN A 199 3.47 4.24 20.13
N LYS A 200 2.38 3.96 20.83
CA LYS A 200 1.47 2.85 20.50
C LYS A 200 0.78 3.03 19.15
N SER A 201 0.41 4.27 18.80
CA SER A 201 -0.18 4.60 17.51
C SER A 201 0.86 4.48 16.39
N ILE A 202 2.11 4.91 16.64
CA ILE A 202 3.24 4.69 15.72
C ILE A 202 3.46 3.18 15.50
N ASP A 203 3.53 2.40 16.58
CA ASP A 203 3.73 0.94 16.51
C ASP A 203 2.59 0.27 15.71
N LYS A 204 1.35 0.75 15.88
CA LYS A 204 0.20 0.29 15.09
C LYS A 204 0.34 0.63 13.61
N ILE A 205 0.70 1.86 13.26
CA ILE A 205 0.92 2.31 11.88
C ILE A 205 2.04 1.48 11.22
N ILE A 206 3.15 1.27 11.93
CA ILE A 206 4.27 0.44 11.47
C ILE A 206 3.80 -1.01 11.26
N SER A 207 3.04 -1.58 12.20
CA SER A 207 2.50 -2.93 12.08
C SER A 207 1.58 -3.08 10.87
N LEU A 208 0.69 -2.12 10.63
CA LEU A 208 -0.19 -2.12 9.46
C LEU A 208 0.60 -2.05 8.15
N SER A 209 1.60 -1.17 8.11
CA SER A 209 2.48 -1.06 6.94
C SER A 209 3.27 -2.35 6.67
N THR A 210 3.69 -3.04 7.73
CA THR A 210 4.37 -4.34 7.64
C THR A 210 3.41 -5.42 7.12
N ASN A 211 2.16 -5.42 7.58
CA ASN A 211 1.13 -6.35 7.11
C ASN A 211 0.82 -6.14 5.61
N LEU A 212 0.76 -4.90 5.16
CA LEU A 212 0.59 -4.55 3.75
C LEU A 212 1.76 -5.08 2.90
N ILE A 213 3.00 -4.81 3.31
CA ILE A 213 4.19 -5.33 2.62
C ILE A 213 4.19 -6.86 2.61
N SER A 214 3.92 -7.51 3.74
CA SER A 214 3.89 -8.97 3.84
C SER A 214 2.83 -9.59 2.93
N HIS A 215 1.63 -8.99 2.85
CA HIS A 215 0.58 -9.47 1.95
C HIS A 215 0.98 -9.32 0.48
N LEU A 216 1.62 -8.20 0.10
CA LEU A 216 2.14 -8.02 -1.26
C LEU A 216 3.28 -9.01 -1.55
N GLU A 217 4.19 -9.23 -0.61
CA GLU A 217 5.26 -10.22 -0.72
C GLU A 217 4.71 -11.63 -0.92
N ASP A 218 3.72 -12.05 -0.12
CA ASP A 218 3.09 -13.35 -0.25
C ASP A 218 2.44 -13.54 -1.62
N ASN A 219 1.83 -12.48 -2.16
CA ASN A 219 1.31 -12.49 -3.53
C ASN A 219 2.41 -12.63 -4.58
N THR A 220 3.59 -12.06 -4.36
CA THR A 220 4.75 -12.24 -5.26
C THR A 220 5.42 -13.61 -5.12
N ARG A 221 5.45 -14.20 -3.92
CA ARG A 221 6.13 -15.48 -3.64
C ARG A 221 5.32 -16.70 -4.03
N LYS A 222 3.99 -16.66 -3.94
CA LYS A 222 3.11 -17.78 -4.34
C LYS A 222 3.12 -18.07 -5.86
N MET A 223 3.83 -17.26 -6.64
CA MET A 223 3.89 -17.30 -8.11
C MET A 223 5.26 -17.74 -8.66
N LEU A 224 6.23 -18.01 -7.78
CA LEU A 224 7.52 -18.66 -8.08
C LEU A 224 7.38 -20.18 -7.92
#